data_AF-A0A4P5NVZ4-F1
#
_entry.id   AF-A0A4P5NVZ4-F1
#
_cell.length_a   1.000
_cell.length_b   1.000
_cell.length_c   1.000
_cell.angle_alpha   90.00
_cell.angle_beta   90.00
_cell.angle_gamma   90.00
#
_symmetry.space_group_name_H-M   'P 1'
#
loop_
_entity.id
_entity.type
_entity.pdbx_description
1 polymer ?
#
loop_
_entity_poly.entity_id
_entity_poly.type
_entity_poly.pdbx_seq_one_letter_code
_entity_poly.pdbx_strand_id
1 'polypeptide(L)'
;MAALSVLGTVQAVFAGESLFNDGVGVVIFGVTIGLATGDSLGVTASEIALSFCREAIGGGLLGALTGWIALRVLKGQRDPHIDLLTSLALATGTFSIANLLGMSGAIAVVVAGLCFGTSYSHSVFDEASRKELDITWALIDEVLNVLLFMLIGFEILEITLHLFTVLATLAVIPLSIAVRALSVLFSTLPVHLRQWQRGRVLGILTWGGLRGGISVSLALGLPPGELRELLLPVCYGVVVFTIIVQGLTMERVARRLYPASV
;
A
#
# COMPACT_ATOMS: atom_id res chain seq x y z
N MET A 1 23.13 18.77 6.93
CA MET A 1 22.53 17.82 7.90
C MET A 1 21.01 17.96 8.01
N ALA A 2 20.43 19.15 8.25
CA ALA A 2 18.98 19.31 8.42
C ALA A 2 18.12 18.92 7.20
N ALA A 3 18.59 19.19 5.97
CA ALA A 3 17.87 18.77 4.76
C ALA A 3 17.88 17.24 4.58
N LEU A 4 19.01 16.58 4.90
CA LEU A 4 19.14 15.12 4.85
C LEU A 4 18.25 14.43 5.89
N SER A 5 18.16 14.99 7.11
CA SER A 5 17.27 14.47 8.16
C SER A 5 15.79 14.67 7.83
N VAL A 6 15.42 15.78 7.16
CA VAL A 6 14.05 16.00 6.69
C VAL A 6 13.67 15.02 5.59
N LEU A 7 14.59 14.71 4.65
CA LEU A 7 14.35 13.66 3.64
C LEU A 7 14.14 12.28 4.27
N GLY A 8 14.95 11.89 5.27
CA GLY A 8 14.78 10.61 5.96
C GLY A 8 13.43 10.49 6.68
N THR A 9 12.99 11.55 7.36
CA THR A 9 11.65 11.57 7.99
C THR A 9 10.53 11.50 6.95
N VAL A 10 10.66 12.22 5.83
CA VAL A 10 9.67 12.17 4.73
C VAL A 10 9.61 10.79 4.08
N GLN A 11 10.75 10.11 3.90
CA GLN A 11 10.80 8.73 3.40
C GLN A 11 10.11 7.76 4.35
N ALA A 12 10.36 7.87 5.67
CA ALA A 12 9.67 7.04 6.67
C ALA A 12 8.15 7.27 6.68
N VAL A 13 7.72 8.53 6.51
CA VAL A 13 6.30 8.87 6.37
C VAL A 13 5.70 8.23 5.11
N PHE A 14 6.37 8.32 3.96
CA PHE A 14 5.90 7.67 2.73
C PHE A 14 5.84 6.15 2.85
N ALA A 15 6.85 5.52 3.45
CA ALA A 15 6.89 4.07 3.65
C ALA A 15 5.75 3.60 4.56
N GLY A 16 5.55 4.28 5.70
CA GLY A 16 4.45 3.97 6.61
C GLY A 16 3.08 4.23 5.98
N GLU A 17 2.91 5.37 5.31
CA GLU A 17 1.67 5.72 4.63
C GLU A 17 1.31 4.70 3.55
N SER A 18 2.25 4.36 2.66
CA SER A 18 2.00 3.40 1.57
C SER A 18 1.63 2.02 2.11
N LEU A 19 2.34 1.54 3.14
CA LEU A 19 2.11 0.23 3.74
C LEU A 19 0.70 0.09 4.31
N PHE A 20 0.22 1.09 5.05
CA PHE A 20 -1.13 1.09 5.61
C PHE A 20 -2.20 1.42 4.56
N ASN A 21 -1.91 2.32 3.61
CA ASN A 21 -2.82 2.70 2.54
C ASN A 21 -3.24 1.49 1.72
N ASP A 22 -2.30 0.60 1.39
CA ASP A 22 -2.58 -0.60 0.61
C ASP A 22 -3.49 -1.57 1.37
N GLY A 23 -3.23 -1.79 2.66
CA GLY A 23 -4.08 -2.63 3.52
C GLY A 23 -5.49 -2.05 3.71
N VAL A 24 -5.61 -0.76 3.96
CA VAL A 24 -6.90 -0.07 4.15
C VAL A 24 -7.67 0.03 2.84
N GLY A 25 -6.98 0.27 1.71
CA GLY A 25 -7.57 0.35 0.39
C GLY A 25 -8.27 -0.95 -0.02
N VAL A 26 -7.66 -2.10 0.26
CA VAL A 26 -8.26 -3.43 0.04
C VAL A 26 -9.56 -3.59 0.84
N VAL A 27 -9.58 -3.18 2.12
CA VAL A 27 -10.78 -3.27 2.97
C VAL A 27 -11.90 -2.36 2.45
N ILE A 28 -11.58 -1.09 2.15
CA ILE A 28 -12.58 -0.15 1.60
C ILE A 28 -13.14 -0.68 0.28
N PHE A 29 -12.28 -1.23 -0.58
CA PHE A 29 -12.71 -1.81 -1.85
C PHE A 29 -13.64 -3.01 -1.64
N GLY A 30 -13.27 -3.95 -0.77
CA GLY A 30 -14.08 -5.13 -0.44
C GLY A 30 -15.47 -4.77 0.07
N VAL A 31 -15.55 -3.83 1.01
CA VAL A 31 -16.82 -3.30 1.51
C VAL A 31 -17.62 -2.62 0.39
N THR A 32 -16.97 -1.80 -0.44
CA THR A 32 -17.66 -1.05 -1.51
C THR A 32 -18.20 -1.97 -2.60
N ILE A 33 -17.44 -2.99 -3.01
CA ILE A 33 -17.91 -3.92 -4.04
C ILE A 33 -19.04 -4.79 -3.52
N GLY A 34 -18.99 -5.26 -2.26
CA GLY A 34 -20.08 -6.00 -1.64
C GLY A 34 -21.39 -5.20 -1.60
N LEU A 35 -21.30 -3.89 -1.35
CA LEU A 35 -22.44 -2.98 -1.43
C LEU A 35 -22.94 -2.80 -2.87
N ALA A 36 -22.02 -2.66 -3.83
CA ALA A 36 -22.35 -2.41 -5.23
C ALA A 36 -22.96 -3.63 -5.94
N THR A 37 -22.57 -4.85 -5.57
CA THR A 37 -23.07 -6.09 -6.18
C THR A 37 -24.37 -6.60 -5.57
N GLY A 38 -24.93 -5.91 -4.57
CA GLY A 38 -26.31 -6.12 -4.14
C GLY A 38 -26.53 -7.26 -3.15
N ASP A 39 -25.50 -7.75 -2.46
CA ASP A 39 -25.66 -8.66 -1.29
C ASP A 39 -26.32 -7.96 -0.09
N SER A 40 -26.69 -6.68 -0.25
CA SER A 40 -27.06 -5.77 0.82
C SER A 40 -28.33 -4.97 0.53
N LEU A 41 -29.43 -5.63 0.17
CA LEU A 41 -30.77 -5.05 0.33
C LEU A 41 -31.09 -4.95 1.83
N GLY A 42 -30.63 -3.88 2.48
CA GLY A 42 -30.91 -3.59 3.90
C GLY A 42 -29.71 -3.27 4.79
N VAL A 43 -28.49 -3.15 4.24
CA VAL A 43 -27.30 -2.92 5.07
C VAL A 43 -27.33 -1.53 5.72
N THR A 44 -27.33 -1.53 7.06
CA THR A 44 -27.27 -0.32 7.86
C THR A 44 -25.84 0.23 7.91
N ALA A 45 -25.67 1.55 8.11
CA ALA A 45 -24.36 2.16 8.30
C ALA A 45 -23.54 1.50 9.44
N SER A 46 -24.25 0.96 10.45
CA SER A 46 -23.66 0.16 11.53
C SER A 46 -23.06 -1.16 11.06
N GLU A 47 -23.68 -1.86 10.12
CA GLU A 47 -23.16 -3.13 9.58
C GLU A 47 -21.91 -2.92 8.72
N ILE A 48 -21.87 -1.82 7.96
CA ILE A 48 -20.69 -1.40 7.20
C ILE A 48 -19.53 -1.10 8.16
N ALA A 49 -19.80 -0.30 9.20
CA ALA A 49 -18.80 0.03 10.21
C ALA A 49 -18.31 -1.21 10.97
N LEU A 50 -19.22 -2.15 11.29
CA LEU A 50 -18.87 -3.40 11.96
C LEU A 50 -18.01 -4.30 11.06
N SER A 51 -18.36 -4.42 9.78
CA SER A 51 -17.61 -5.21 8.79
C SER A 51 -16.21 -4.64 8.59
N PHE A 52 -16.11 -3.32 8.42
CA PHE A 52 -14.84 -2.63 8.33
C PHE A 52 -13.98 -2.83 9.60
N CYS A 53 -14.57 -2.66 10.79
CA CYS A 53 -13.87 -2.89 12.05
C CYS A 53 -13.40 -4.34 12.18
N ARG A 54 -14.24 -5.32 11.82
CA ARG A 54 -13.89 -6.73 11.83
C ARG A 54 -12.72 -7.02 10.89
N GLU A 55 -12.77 -6.51 9.65
CA GLU A 55 -11.73 -6.75 8.66
C GLU A 55 -10.39 -6.12 9.05
N ALA A 56 -10.41 -4.85 9.47
CA ALA A 56 -9.20 -4.10 9.80
C ALA A 56 -8.61 -4.51 11.16
N ILE A 57 -9.42 -4.50 12.24
CA ILE A 57 -8.95 -4.82 13.59
C ILE A 57 -8.71 -6.32 13.72
N GLY A 58 -9.59 -7.16 13.17
CA GLY A 58 -9.41 -8.61 13.17
C GLY A 58 -8.14 -9.02 12.41
N GLY A 59 -7.92 -8.44 11.23
CA GLY A 59 -6.69 -8.64 10.47
C GLY A 59 -5.45 -8.23 11.27
N GLY A 60 -5.47 -7.03 11.88
CA GLY A 60 -4.36 -6.56 12.71
C GLY A 60 -4.07 -7.44 13.92
N LEU A 61 -5.10 -7.87 14.65
CA LEU A 61 -4.95 -8.78 15.80
C LEU A 61 -4.40 -10.14 15.38
N LEU A 62 -4.91 -10.69 14.28
CA LEU A 62 -4.43 -11.96 13.73
C LEU A 62 -2.95 -11.84 13.32
N GLY A 63 -2.58 -10.76 12.62
CA GLY A 63 -1.20 -10.48 12.23
C GLY A 63 -0.26 -10.36 13.41
N ALA A 64 -0.67 -9.64 14.47
CA ALA A 64 0.11 -9.53 15.70
C ALA A 64 0.29 -10.89 16.39
N LEU A 65 -0.76 -11.72 16.41
CA LEU A 65 -0.71 -13.06 16.97
C LEU A 65 0.21 -13.98 16.17
N THR A 66 0.05 -14.05 14.84
CA THR A 66 0.88 -14.92 13.98
C THR A 66 2.33 -14.46 13.97
N GLY A 67 2.59 -13.15 13.92
CA GLY A 67 3.93 -12.57 14.04
C GLY A 67 4.60 -12.90 15.36
N TRP A 68 3.86 -12.82 16.48
CA TRP A 68 4.36 -13.22 17.78
C TRP A 68 4.67 -14.72 17.85
N ILE A 69 3.80 -15.58 17.31
CA ILE A 69 4.03 -17.04 17.22
C ILE A 69 5.30 -17.32 16.42
N ALA A 70 5.46 -16.70 15.25
CA ALA A 70 6.65 -16.89 14.42
C ALA A 70 7.94 -16.50 15.16
N LEU A 71 7.96 -15.33 15.82
CA LEU A 71 9.13 -14.92 16.62
C LEU A 71 9.41 -15.88 17.78
N ARG A 72 8.39 -16.54 18.36
CA ARG A 72 8.58 -17.57 19.38
C ARG A 72 9.14 -18.88 18.82
N VAL A 73 8.75 -19.27 17.61
CA VAL A 73 9.28 -20.45 16.93
C VAL A 73 10.75 -20.24 16.56
N LEU A 74 11.08 -19.05 16.09
CA LEU A 74 12.45 -18.68 15.70
C LEU A 74 13.35 -18.47 16.93
N LYS A 75 12.77 -18.15 18.10
CA LYS A 75 13.51 -18.00 19.34
C LYS A 75 14.15 -19.32 19.77
N GLY A 76 15.46 -19.44 19.52
CA GLY A 76 16.27 -20.60 19.90
C GLY A 76 16.70 -21.47 18.71
N GLN A 77 16.19 -21.19 17.52
CA GLN A 77 16.73 -21.67 16.25
C GLN A 77 17.89 -20.75 15.82
N ARG A 78 18.90 -21.30 15.15
CA ARG A 78 20.02 -20.53 14.58
C ARG A 78 20.34 -21.08 13.19
N ASP A 79 19.34 -21.06 12.33
CA ASP A 79 19.45 -21.52 10.95
C ASP A 79 18.78 -20.50 10.02
N PRO A 80 19.57 -19.76 9.20
CA PRO A 80 19.05 -18.75 8.29
C PRO A 80 17.99 -19.29 7.31
N HIS A 81 18.05 -20.58 6.94
CA HIS A 81 17.05 -21.19 6.07
C HIS A 81 15.71 -21.35 6.78
N ILE A 82 15.70 -21.73 8.06
CA ILE A 82 14.48 -21.83 8.87
C ILE A 82 13.88 -20.43 9.05
N ASP A 83 14.71 -19.42 9.29
CA ASP A 83 14.28 -18.03 9.41
C ASP A 83 13.56 -17.56 8.13
N LEU A 84 14.17 -17.82 6.96
CA LEU A 84 13.59 -17.48 5.67
C LEU A 84 12.27 -18.21 5.42
N LEU A 85 12.25 -19.54 5.56
CA LEU A 85 11.05 -20.35 5.34
C LEU A 85 9.91 -19.95 6.28
N THR A 86 10.23 -19.63 7.53
CA THR A 86 9.25 -19.14 8.50
C THR A 86 8.73 -17.77 8.11
N SER A 87 9.58 -16.86 7.63
CA SER A 87 9.14 -15.53 7.17
C SER A 87 8.20 -15.63 5.96
N LEU A 88 8.50 -16.51 5.00
CA LEU A 88 7.65 -16.78 3.84
C LEU A 88 6.32 -17.41 4.26
N ALA A 89 6.38 -18.44 5.10
CA ALA A 89 5.19 -19.11 5.64
C ALA A 89 4.33 -18.15 6.47
N LEU A 90 4.94 -17.23 7.21
CA LEU A 90 4.23 -16.19 7.94
C LEU A 90 3.49 -15.27 6.98
N ALA A 91 4.14 -14.78 5.91
CA ALA A 91 3.51 -13.91 4.94
C ALA A 91 2.34 -14.59 4.21
N THR A 92 2.56 -15.76 3.60
CA THR A 92 1.52 -16.45 2.82
C THR A 92 0.45 -17.08 3.70
N GLY A 93 0.85 -17.65 4.84
CA GLY A 93 -0.03 -18.31 5.80
C GLY A 93 -0.95 -17.32 6.51
N THR A 94 -0.40 -16.20 7.00
CA THR A 94 -1.21 -15.16 7.66
C THR A 94 -2.23 -14.57 6.68
N PHE A 95 -1.83 -14.28 5.44
CA PHE A 95 -2.75 -13.80 4.40
C PHE A 95 -3.91 -14.77 4.16
N SER A 96 -3.59 -16.06 4.00
CA SER A 96 -4.58 -17.10 3.70
C SER A 96 -5.56 -17.31 4.85
N ILE A 97 -5.06 -17.38 6.09
CA ILE A 97 -5.89 -17.54 7.30
C ILE A 97 -6.80 -16.34 7.48
N ALA A 98 -6.29 -15.12 7.28
CA ALA A 98 -7.09 -13.91 7.38
C ALA A 98 -8.27 -13.92 6.40
N ASN A 99 -8.02 -14.27 5.13
CA ASN A 99 -9.07 -14.33 4.11
C ASN A 99 -10.13 -15.40 4.45
N LEU A 100 -9.73 -16.56 4.96
CA LEU A 100 -10.67 -17.61 5.40
C LEU A 100 -11.58 -17.15 6.55
N LEU A 101 -11.08 -16.27 7.42
CA LEU A 101 -11.83 -15.72 8.55
C LEU A 101 -12.65 -14.47 8.18
N GLY A 102 -12.63 -14.04 6.92
CA GLY A 102 -13.24 -12.80 6.45
C GLY A 102 -12.60 -11.56 7.10
N MET A 103 -11.26 -11.59 7.24
CA MET A 103 -10.45 -10.49 7.74
C MET A 103 -9.50 -9.99 6.65
N SER A 104 -8.95 -8.78 6.80
CA SER A 104 -8.01 -8.24 5.81
C SER A 104 -6.67 -8.97 5.86
N GLY A 105 -6.41 -9.81 4.85
CA GLY A 105 -5.12 -10.48 4.69
C GLY A 105 -3.96 -9.52 4.53
N ALA A 106 -4.14 -8.41 3.79
CA ALA A 106 -3.12 -7.39 3.61
C ALA A 106 -2.70 -6.76 4.95
N ILE A 107 -3.67 -6.31 5.77
CA ILE A 107 -3.38 -5.72 7.08
C ILE A 107 -2.76 -6.77 8.01
N ALA A 108 -3.24 -8.02 7.98
CA ALA A 108 -2.69 -9.08 8.82
C ALA A 108 -1.21 -9.36 8.52
N VAL A 109 -0.82 -9.43 7.24
CA VAL A 109 0.58 -9.60 6.85
C VAL A 109 1.43 -8.38 7.22
N VAL A 110 0.91 -7.17 7.01
CA VAL A 110 1.61 -5.94 7.41
C VAL A 110 1.91 -5.95 8.90
N VAL A 111 0.92 -6.24 9.74
CA VAL A 111 1.13 -6.26 11.20
C VAL A 111 2.06 -7.40 11.62
N ALA A 112 1.96 -8.58 10.99
CA ALA A 112 2.89 -9.68 11.22
C ALA A 112 4.34 -9.30 10.86
N GLY A 113 4.55 -8.62 9.72
CA GLY A 113 5.86 -8.12 9.30
C GLY A 113 6.41 -7.02 10.21
N LEU A 114 5.56 -6.12 10.71
CA LEU A 114 5.94 -5.11 11.70
C LEU A 114 6.51 -5.74 12.98
N CYS A 115 6.03 -6.93 13.38
CA CYS A 115 6.62 -7.65 14.52
C CYS A 115 8.10 -7.98 14.29
N PHE A 116 8.50 -8.30 13.05
CA PHE A 116 9.88 -8.61 12.68
C PHE A 116 10.78 -7.36 12.64
N GLY A 117 10.20 -6.16 12.54
CA GLY A 117 10.91 -4.88 12.63
C GLY A 117 11.13 -4.36 14.07
N THR A 118 10.73 -5.12 15.09
CA THR A 118 10.83 -4.67 16.51
C THR A 118 12.20 -4.95 17.13
N SER A 119 12.55 -4.21 18.19
CA SER A 119 13.76 -4.47 18.99
C SER A 119 13.81 -5.88 19.58
N TYR A 120 12.66 -6.52 19.78
CA TYR A 120 12.59 -7.91 20.23
C TYR A 120 13.06 -8.89 19.14
N SER A 121 12.64 -8.68 17.89
CA SER A 121 13.13 -9.42 16.72
C SER A 121 14.66 -9.28 16.60
N HIS A 122 15.20 -8.10 16.91
CA HIS A 122 16.64 -7.89 16.99
C HIS A 122 17.36 -8.64 18.13
N SER A 123 16.67 -9.36 18.99
CA SER A 123 17.29 -10.29 19.95
C SER A 123 17.15 -11.76 19.53
N VAL A 124 16.28 -12.03 18.56
CA VAL A 124 15.98 -13.38 18.04
C VAL A 124 16.93 -13.75 16.92
N PHE A 125 17.17 -12.84 15.97
CA PHE A 125 18.05 -13.07 14.83
C PHE A 125 19.48 -12.61 15.08
N ASP A 126 20.47 -13.39 14.64
CA ASP A 126 21.85 -12.90 14.53
C ASP A 126 22.04 -11.99 13.31
N GLU A 127 23.22 -11.38 13.18
CA GLU A 127 23.49 -10.40 12.13
C GLU A 127 23.53 -11.04 10.73
N ALA A 128 23.99 -12.30 10.64
CA ALA A 128 24.04 -13.05 9.40
C ALA A 128 22.64 -13.39 8.87
N SER A 129 21.78 -13.90 9.74
CA SER A 129 20.40 -14.30 9.38
C SER A 129 19.57 -13.08 8.98
N ARG A 130 19.75 -11.93 9.65
CA ARG A 130 19.09 -10.68 9.22
C ARG A 130 19.54 -10.25 7.83
N LYS A 131 20.84 -10.27 7.58
CA LYS A 131 21.37 -9.88 6.28
C LYS A 131 20.83 -10.79 5.18
N GLU A 132 20.72 -12.09 5.44
CA GLU A 132 20.14 -13.05 4.49
C GLU A 132 18.64 -12.82 4.27
N LEU A 133 17.88 -12.56 5.33
CA LEU A 133 16.46 -12.17 5.23
C LEU A 133 16.30 -10.88 4.42
N ASP A 134 17.07 -9.84 4.71
CA ASP A 134 17.01 -8.55 4.01
C ASP A 134 17.33 -8.70 2.53
N ILE A 135 18.41 -9.43 2.19
CA ILE A 135 18.77 -9.70 0.79
C ILE A 135 17.66 -10.49 0.09
N THR A 136 17.14 -11.53 0.73
CA THR A 136 16.14 -12.39 0.11
C THR A 136 14.82 -11.66 -0.11
N TRP A 137 14.34 -10.90 0.88
CA TRP A 137 13.13 -10.10 0.74
C TRP A 137 13.30 -8.95 -0.28
N ALA A 138 14.49 -8.34 -0.38
CA ALA A 138 14.78 -7.38 -1.44
C ALA A 138 14.69 -8.04 -2.83
N LEU A 139 15.26 -9.24 -3.00
CA LEU A 139 15.16 -9.97 -4.28
C LEU A 139 13.71 -10.36 -4.59
N ILE A 140 12.95 -10.82 -3.60
CA ILE A 140 11.52 -11.15 -3.77
C ILE A 140 10.74 -9.90 -4.17
N ASP A 141 10.96 -8.77 -3.49
CA ASP A 141 10.34 -7.49 -3.81
C ASP A 141 10.64 -7.07 -5.26
N GLU A 142 11.92 -7.12 -5.66
CA GLU A 142 12.33 -6.80 -7.04
C GLU A 142 11.63 -7.71 -8.07
N VAL A 143 11.60 -9.03 -7.83
CA VAL A 143 10.95 -9.98 -8.74
C VAL A 143 9.45 -9.73 -8.82
N LEU A 144 8.76 -9.60 -7.68
CA LEU A 144 7.32 -9.33 -7.65
C LEU A 144 6.99 -8.00 -8.31
N ASN A 145 7.83 -6.98 -8.14
CA ASN A 145 7.63 -5.68 -8.76
C ASN A 145 7.81 -5.75 -10.29
N VAL A 146 8.83 -6.46 -10.79
CA VAL A 146 9.00 -6.69 -12.24
C VAL A 146 7.80 -7.46 -12.81
N LEU A 147 7.33 -8.50 -12.12
CA LEU A 147 6.14 -9.25 -12.52
C LEU A 147 4.89 -8.37 -12.51
N LEU A 148 4.71 -7.53 -11.49
CA LEU A 148 3.59 -6.60 -11.39
C LEU A 148 3.57 -5.64 -12.58
N PHE A 149 4.71 -5.01 -12.90
CA PHE A 149 4.82 -4.11 -14.05
C PHE A 149 4.66 -4.82 -15.38
N MET A 150 5.13 -6.06 -15.50
CA MET A 150 4.91 -6.89 -16.68
C MET A 150 3.43 -7.20 -16.88
N LEU A 151 2.72 -7.62 -15.81
CA LEU A 151 1.28 -7.90 -15.87
C LEU A 151 0.47 -6.65 -16.20
N ILE A 152 0.79 -5.52 -15.58
CA ILE A 152 0.23 -4.21 -15.92
C ILE A 152 0.45 -3.94 -17.42
N GLY A 153 1.68 -4.12 -17.91
CA GLY A 153 2.04 -3.93 -19.31
C GLY A 153 1.34 -4.88 -20.30
N PHE A 154 0.94 -6.09 -19.89
CA PHE A 154 0.12 -6.96 -20.71
C PHE A 154 -1.34 -6.52 -20.74
N GLU A 155 -1.90 -6.13 -19.59
CA GLU A 155 -3.30 -5.72 -19.49
C GLU A 155 -3.61 -4.51 -20.40
N ILE A 156 -2.65 -3.60 -20.62
CA ILE A 156 -2.84 -2.45 -21.52
C ILE A 156 -3.20 -2.86 -22.95
N LEU A 157 -2.77 -4.04 -23.38
CA LEU A 157 -2.99 -4.53 -24.74
C LEU A 157 -4.42 -5.03 -24.93
N GLU A 158 -5.08 -5.44 -23.85
CA GLU A 158 -6.47 -5.92 -23.86
C GLU A 158 -7.48 -4.80 -23.60
N ILE A 159 -7.04 -3.64 -23.11
CA ILE A 159 -7.93 -2.50 -22.84
C ILE A 159 -8.46 -1.88 -24.13
N THR A 160 -9.77 -1.98 -24.32
CA THR A 160 -10.49 -1.26 -25.38
C THR A 160 -10.70 0.20 -25.00
N LEU A 161 -10.07 1.11 -25.74
CA LEU A 161 -10.21 2.54 -25.52
C LEU A 161 -11.47 3.07 -26.21
N HIS A 162 -12.40 3.58 -25.40
CA HIS A 162 -13.56 4.32 -25.88
C HIS A 162 -13.36 5.81 -25.57
N LEU A 163 -13.96 6.69 -26.37
CA LEU A 163 -13.88 8.13 -26.14
C LEU A 163 -14.32 8.51 -24.72
N PHE A 164 -15.37 7.84 -24.22
CA PHE A 164 -15.86 8.04 -22.86
C PHE A 164 -14.83 7.65 -21.79
N THR A 165 -14.15 6.51 -21.91
CA THR A 165 -13.15 6.06 -20.92
C THR A 165 -11.92 6.96 -20.93
N VAL A 166 -11.52 7.47 -22.09
CA VAL A 166 -10.44 8.47 -22.21
C VAL A 166 -10.81 9.78 -21.52
N LEU A 167 -12.01 10.31 -21.79
CA LEU A 167 -12.50 11.54 -21.15
C LEU A 167 -12.65 11.36 -19.63
N ALA A 168 -13.18 10.21 -19.18
CA ALA A 168 -13.27 9.88 -17.77
C ALA A 168 -11.87 9.84 -17.13
N THR A 169 -10.89 9.20 -17.77
CA THR A 169 -9.49 9.17 -17.30
C THR A 169 -8.92 10.58 -17.16
N LEU A 170 -9.10 11.42 -18.19
CA LEU A 170 -8.63 12.81 -18.17
C LEU A 170 -9.30 13.66 -17.07
N ALA A 171 -10.54 13.36 -16.69
CA ALA A 171 -11.21 14.00 -15.57
C ALA A 171 -10.78 13.44 -14.21
N VAL A 172 -10.52 12.14 -14.11
CA VAL A 172 -10.14 11.46 -12.85
C VAL A 172 -8.70 11.75 -12.46
N ILE A 173 -7.78 11.98 -13.40
CA ILE A 173 -6.39 12.36 -13.09
C ILE A 173 -6.31 13.63 -12.21
N PRO A 174 -6.86 14.80 -12.61
CA PRO A 174 -6.81 16.00 -11.79
C PRO A 174 -7.63 15.85 -10.50
N LEU A 175 -8.74 15.10 -10.54
CA LEU A 175 -9.52 14.79 -9.35
C LEU A 175 -8.70 13.98 -8.34
N SER A 176 -7.97 12.95 -8.77
CA SER A 176 -7.10 12.14 -7.92
C SER A 176 -6.03 12.99 -7.23
N ILE A 177 -5.40 13.91 -7.96
CA ILE A 177 -4.42 14.85 -7.41
C ILE A 177 -5.07 15.81 -6.41
N ALA A 178 -6.25 16.34 -6.72
CA ALA A 178 -6.98 17.24 -5.84
C ALA A 178 -7.42 16.56 -4.53
N VAL A 179 -7.97 15.35 -4.63
CA VAL A 179 -8.35 14.52 -3.47
C VAL A 179 -7.13 14.20 -2.62
N ARG A 180 -6.00 13.87 -3.23
CA ARG A 180 -4.73 13.66 -2.51
C ARG A 180 -4.29 14.93 -1.79
N ALA A 181 -4.30 16.08 -2.47
CA ALA A 181 -3.92 17.37 -1.88
C ALA A 181 -4.80 17.72 -0.68
N LEU A 182 -6.12 17.51 -0.80
CA LEU A 182 -7.08 17.72 0.26
C LEU A 182 -6.85 16.74 1.43
N SER A 183 -6.64 15.46 1.15
CA SER A 183 -6.37 14.44 2.18
C SER A 183 -5.12 14.79 2.99
N VAL A 184 -4.01 15.13 2.32
CA VAL A 184 -2.77 15.56 3.00
C VAL A 184 -2.98 16.88 3.75
N LEU A 185 -3.74 17.82 3.19
CA LEU A 185 -4.08 19.09 3.86
C LEU A 185 -4.88 18.86 5.15
N PHE A 186 -5.90 18.01 5.11
CA PHE A 186 -6.71 17.66 6.28
C PHE A 186 -5.90 16.89 7.32
N SER A 187 -5.05 15.95 6.90
CA SER A 187 -4.18 15.19 7.82
C SER A 187 -3.13 16.08 8.50
N THR A 188 -2.70 17.15 7.85
CA THR A 188 -1.68 18.08 8.38
C THR A 188 -2.29 19.28 9.12
N LEU A 189 -3.62 19.43 9.09
CA LEU A 189 -4.37 20.49 9.78
C LEU A 189 -4.19 20.49 11.32
N PRO A 190 -4.26 19.33 12.02
CA PRO A 190 -4.15 19.28 13.48
C PRO A 190 -2.71 19.55 13.97
N VAL A 191 -1.72 19.30 13.11
CA VAL A 191 -0.31 19.44 13.45
C VAL A 191 0.10 20.92 13.28
N HIS A 192 -0.07 21.68 14.36
CA HIS A 192 0.51 23.02 14.52
C HIS A 192 2.03 22.92 14.75
N LEU A 193 2.79 22.50 13.72
CA LEU A 193 4.25 22.60 13.72
C LEU A 193 4.67 23.66 12.69
N ARG A 194 4.63 24.91 13.18
CA ARG A 194 5.66 25.95 12.99
C ARG A 194 6.18 26.15 11.57
N GLN A 195 5.47 27.06 10.85
CA GLN A 195 5.87 27.97 9.75
C GLN A 195 6.92 27.54 8.69
N TRP A 196 6.66 27.99 7.46
CA TRP A 196 7.44 27.88 6.20
C TRP A 196 7.58 26.50 5.53
N GLN A 197 7.60 25.38 6.25
CA GLN A 197 7.72 24.06 5.60
C GLN A 197 6.39 23.45 5.14
N ARG A 198 5.23 23.98 5.57
CA ARG A 198 3.89 23.46 5.20
C ARG A 198 3.68 23.31 3.69
N GLY A 199 3.97 24.34 2.90
CA GLY A 199 3.75 24.29 1.45
C GLY A 199 4.68 23.31 0.72
N ARG A 200 5.92 23.17 1.19
CA ARG A 200 6.92 22.27 0.59
C ARG A 200 6.61 20.80 0.92
N VAL A 201 6.29 20.54 2.18
CA VAL A 201 5.87 19.20 2.65
C VAL A 201 4.55 18.79 2.00
N LEU A 202 3.55 19.68 1.97
CA LEU A 202 2.27 19.43 1.28
C LEU A 202 2.49 19.15 -0.21
N GLY A 203 3.33 19.94 -0.89
CA GLY A 203 3.64 19.76 -2.30
C GLY A 203 4.30 18.41 -2.59
N ILE A 204 5.27 18.00 -1.77
CA ILE A 204 5.98 16.73 -1.95
C ILE A 204 5.11 15.52 -1.60
N LEU A 205 4.37 15.57 -0.47
CA LEU A 205 3.47 14.49 -0.08
C LEU A 205 2.29 14.31 -1.05
N THR A 206 1.83 15.40 -1.65
CA THR A 206 0.79 15.36 -2.69
C THR A 206 1.33 14.80 -3.99
N TRP A 207 2.49 15.28 -4.45
CA TRP A 207 3.06 14.88 -5.74
C TRP A 207 3.68 13.47 -5.70
N GLY A 208 4.20 13.06 -4.56
CA GLY A 208 4.79 11.73 -4.33
C GLY A 208 3.77 10.61 -4.12
N GLY A 209 2.47 10.89 -4.18
CA GLY A 209 1.41 9.89 -4.06
C GLY A 209 1.24 9.04 -5.32
N LEU A 210 2.28 8.28 -5.68
CA LEU A 210 2.25 7.35 -6.81
C LEU A 210 1.20 6.27 -6.55
N ARG A 211 0.39 5.94 -7.57
CA ARG A 211 -0.57 4.84 -7.46
C ARG A 211 0.12 3.55 -7.90
N GLY A 212 0.11 2.56 -7.02
CA GLY A 212 0.75 1.27 -7.24
C GLY A 212 -0.12 0.27 -7.99
N GLY A 213 0.44 -0.90 -8.27
CA GLY A 213 -0.26 -1.97 -8.96
C GLY A 213 -1.40 -2.64 -8.16
N ILE A 214 -1.51 -2.36 -6.86
CA ILE A 214 -2.65 -2.83 -6.05
C ILE A 214 -3.98 -2.21 -6.52
N SER A 215 -3.96 -0.97 -7.00
CA SER A 215 -5.19 -0.36 -7.59
C SER A 215 -5.64 -1.11 -8.85
N VAL A 216 -4.67 -1.58 -9.65
CA VAL A 216 -4.94 -2.39 -10.85
C VAL A 216 -5.42 -3.78 -10.46
N SER A 217 -4.79 -4.44 -9.48
CA SER A 217 -5.19 -5.79 -9.05
C SER A 217 -6.62 -5.80 -8.49
N LEU A 218 -7.01 -4.78 -7.72
CA LEU A 218 -8.38 -4.63 -7.25
C LEU A 218 -9.37 -4.40 -8.40
N ALA A 219 -9.01 -3.58 -9.40
CA ALA A 219 -9.85 -3.38 -10.58
C ALA A 219 -10.01 -4.67 -11.42
N LEU A 220 -8.96 -5.51 -11.50
CA LEU A 220 -9.02 -6.83 -12.15
C LEU A 220 -9.88 -7.83 -11.38
N GLY A 221 -9.95 -7.70 -10.06
CA GLY A 221 -10.80 -8.50 -9.18
C GLY A 221 -12.29 -8.20 -9.31
N LEU A 222 -12.69 -7.19 -10.08
CA LEU A 222 -14.10 -6.90 -10.33
C LEU A 222 -14.77 -8.03 -11.15
N PRO A 223 -16.03 -8.37 -10.85
CA PRO A 223 -16.78 -9.32 -11.66
C PRO A 223 -16.91 -8.80 -13.10
N PRO A 224 -16.94 -9.70 -14.11
CA PRO A 224 -17.13 -9.30 -15.49
C PRO A 224 -18.47 -8.56 -15.66
N GLY A 225 -18.44 -7.43 -16.36
CA GLY A 225 -19.61 -6.59 -16.59
C GLY A 225 -19.23 -5.12 -16.86
N GLU A 226 -20.24 -4.27 -17.05
CA GLU A 226 -20.07 -2.86 -17.41
C GLU A 226 -19.20 -2.08 -16.42
N LEU A 227 -19.31 -2.39 -15.13
CA LEU A 227 -18.49 -1.79 -14.06
C LEU A 227 -17.00 -2.03 -14.27
N ARG A 228 -16.61 -3.27 -14.61
CA ARG A 228 -15.20 -3.60 -14.87
C ARG A 228 -14.73 -2.95 -16.17
N GLU A 229 -15.52 -3.01 -17.23
CA GLU A 229 -15.18 -2.41 -18.53
C GLU A 229 -15.01 -0.89 -18.45
N LEU A 230 -15.72 -0.22 -17.53
CA LEU A 230 -15.56 1.21 -17.28
C LEU A 230 -14.39 1.53 -16.34
N LEU A 231 -14.31 0.85 -15.19
CA LEU A 231 -13.36 1.21 -14.13
C LEU A 231 -11.94 0.75 -14.43
N LEU A 232 -11.76 -0.38 -15.11
CA LEU A 232 -10.44 -0.93 -15.39
C LEU A 232 -9.60 0.01 -16.28
N PRO A 233 -10.08 0.51 -17.44
CA PRO A 233 -9.32 1.45 -18.26
C PRO A 233 -9.02 2.77 -17.55
N VAL A 234 -9.96 3.27 -16.75
CA VAL A 234 -9.81 4.52 -16.00
C VAL A 234 -8.77 4.37 -14.88
N CYS A 235 -8.86 3.30 -14.09
CA CYS A 235 -7.88 2.98 -13.05
C CYS A 235 -6.48 2.84 -13.65
N TYR A 236 -6.39 2.10 -14.76
CA TYR A 236 -5.14 1.88 -15.47
C TYR A 236 -4.53 3.19 -15.99
N GLY A 237 -5.33 4.04 -16.64
CA GLY A 237 -4.87 5.33 -17.15
C GLY A 237 -4.36 6.26 -16.04
N VAL A 238 -5.01 6.27 -14.88
CA VAL A 238 -4.54 7.01 -13.70
C VAL A 238 -3.23 6.44 -13.17
N VAL A 239 -3.13 5.11 -13.02
CA VAL A 239 -1.92 4.43 -12.53
C VAL A 239 -0.72 4.72 -13.44
N VAL A 240 -0.87 4.53 -14.75
CA VAL A 240 0.16 4.85 -15.75
C VAL A 240 0.55 6.33 -15.69
N PHE A 241 -0.42 7.24 -15.59
CA PHE A 241 -0.12 8.66 -15.42
C PHE A 241 0.72 8.90 -14.16
N THR A 242 0.37 8.30 -13.03
CA THR A 242 1.13 8.51 -11.79
C THR A 242 2.55 7.95 -11.89
N ILE A 243 2.73 6.74 -12.42
CA ILE A 243 4.06 6.11 -12.54
C ILE A 243 4.95 6.88 -13.52
N ILE A 244 4.45 7.20 -14.72
CA ILE A 244 5.25 7.84 -15.77
C ILE A 244 5.39 9.33 -15.48
N VAL A 245 4.29 10.06 -15.29
CA VAL A 245 4.32 11.51 -15.17
C VAL A 245 4.77 11.92 -13.78
N GLN A 246 4.09 11.47 -12.72
CA GLN A 246 4.47 11.88 -11.36
C GLN A 246 5.82 11.26 -10.95
N GLY A 247 6.08 10.00 -11.30
CA GLY A 247 7.35 9.32 -11.01
C GLY A 247 8.56 10.02 -11.65
N LEU A 248 8.54 10.28 -12.96
CA LEU A 248 9.65 10.95 -13.65
C LEU A 248 9.81 12.44 -13.25
N THR A 249 8.73 13.09 -12.81
CA THR A 249 8.78 14.50 -12.39
C THR A 249 9.11 14.68 -10.91
N MET A 250 9.01 13.63 -10.10
CA MET A 250 9.21 13.69 -8.65
C MET A 250 10.58 14.25 -8.27
N GLU A 251 11.65 13.80 -8.94
CA GLU A 251 13.01 14.29 -8.67
C GLU A 251 13.16 15.79 -8.98
N ARG A 252 12.48 16.28 -10.03
CA ARG A 252 12.48 17.71 -10.38
C ARG A 252 11.69 18.53 -9.36
N VAL A 253 10.54 18.01 -8.91
CA VAL A 253 9.71 18.65 -7.88
C VAL A 253 10.45 18.70 -6.54
N ALA A 254 11.10 17.61 -6.14
CA ALA A 254 11.91 17.54 -4.94
C ALA A 254 13.05 18.57 -4.95
N ARG A 255 13.82 18.65 -6.04
CA ARG A 255 14.90 19.64 -6.20
C ARG A 255 14.40 21.09 -6.17
N ARG A 256 13.20 21.37 -6.70
CA ARG A 256 12.63 22.72 -6.70
C ARG A 256 12.13 23.15 -5.31
N LEU A 257 11.61 22.21 -4.51
CA LEU A 257 11.05 22.50 -3.18
C LEU A 257 12.09 22.44 -2.07
N TYR A 258 13.10 21.57 -2.20
CA TYR A 258 14.28 21.50 -1.34
C TYR A 258 15.56 21.69 -2.18
N PRO A 259 15.84 22.92 -2.65
CA PRO A 259 17.12 23.20 -3.27
C PRO A 259 18.23 22.88 -2.26
N ALA A 260 19.24 22.12 -2.68
CA ALA A 260 20.42 21.88 -1.85
C ALA A 260 20.99 23.25 -1.48
N SER A 261 21.06 23.54 -0.17
CA SER A 261 21.80 24.69 0.31
C SER A 261 23.24 24.50 -0.14
N VAL A 262 23.70 25.39 -1.02
CA VAL A 262 25.12 25.57 -1.36
C VAL A 262 25.90 25.79 -0.06
#